data_AF-A0A5P1E4H2-F1
#
_entry.id   AF-A0A5P1E4H2-F1
#
_cell.length_a   1.000
_cell.length_b   1.000
_cell.length_c   1.000
_cell.angle_alpha   90.00
_cell.angle_beta   90.00
_cell.angle_gamma   90.00
#
_symmetry.space_group_name_H-M   'P 1'
#
loop_
_entity.id
_entity.type
_entity.pdbx_description
1 polymer ?
#
loop_
_entity_poly.entity_id
_entity_poly.type
_entity_poly.pdbx_seq_one_letter_code
_entity_poly.pdbx_strand_id
1 'polypeptide(L)'
;MQSLYASSLLRRSRQTLGLLSHHWSFSVAPIADQDDDLQNQVLVEGKASACVTILNRPSSLNALTTNMAIRLKKLYESWEDNSDIGFVMMKV
;
A
#
# COMPACT_ATOMS: atom_id res chain seq x y z
N MET A 1 -21.72 62.01 -21.66
CA MET A 1 -23.01 61.47 -21.20
C MET A 1 -22.73 60.31 -20.27
N GLN A 2 -23.24 60.40 -19.05
CA GLN A 2 -23.02 59.47 -17.94
C GLN A 2 -24.01 58.31 -18.07
N SER A 3 -23.57 57.05 -17.98
CA SER A 3 -24.47 55.91 -17.79
C SER A 3 -24.25 55.30 -16.41
N LEU A 4 -25.22 55.53 -15.53
CA LEU A 4 -25.41 54.84 -14.26
C LEU A 4 -26.20 53.55 -14.53
N TYR A 5 -25.66 52.41 -14.11
CA TYR A 5 -26.41 51.16 -13.93
C TYR A 5 -25.81 50.47 -12.69
N ALA A 6 -26.45 50.57 -11.53
CA ALA A 6 -27.62 49.83 -11.05
C ALA A 6 -27.16 48.73 -10.07
N SER A 7 -27.43 48.98 -8.80
CA SER A 7 -27.12 48.13 -7.65
C SER A 7 -28.09 46.95 -7.57
N SER A 8 -27.59 45.71 -7.46
CA SER A 8 -28.41 44.56 -7.09
C SER A 8 -27.98 43.98 -5.74
N LEU A 9 -28.80 44.25 -4.71
CA LEU A 9 -28.82 43.48 -3.47
C LEU A 9 -29.54 42.15 -3.76
N LEU A 10 -28.89 41.01 -3.56
CA LEU A 10 -29.61 39.74 -3.48
C LEU A 10 -29.10 38.84 -2.35
N ARG A 11 -29.96 38.78 -1.32
CA ARG A 11 -30.36 37.63 -0.49
C ARG A 11 -29.29 36.59 -0.10
N ARG A 12 -28.91 36.73 1.17
CA ARG A 12 -28.54 35.69 2.13
C ARG A 12 -29.29 34.36 1.90
N SER A 13 -28.54 33.28 1.65
CA SER A 13 -28.99 31.90 1.82
C SER A 13 -28.01 31.22 2.77
N ARG A 14 -28.44 31.00 4.02
CA ARG A 14 -27.74 30.12 4.97
C ARG A 14 -28.15 28.70 4.62
N GLN A 15 -27.35 28.01 3.83
CA GLN A 15 -27.49 26.56 3.71
C GLN A 15 -26.69 25.90 4.82
N THR A 16 -27.40 25.62 5.90
CA THR A 16 -27.03 24.64 6.90
C THR A 16 -26.95 23.28 6.22
N LEU A 17 -25.74 22.79 5.97
CA LEU A 17 -25.49 21.37 5.76
C LEU A 17 -24.40 21.01 6.76
N GLY A 18 -24.84 20.39 7.86
CA GLY A 18 -23.95 19.78 8.84
C GLY A 18 -23.16 18.67 8.15
N LEU A 19 -21.96 19.01 7.72
CA LEU A 19 -20.95 18.02 7.40
C LEU A 19 -20.50 17.44 8.73
N LEU A 20 -21.07 16.27 9.05
CA LEU A 20 -20.54 15.36 10.05
C LEU A 20 -19.03 15.25 9.83
N SER A 21 -18.28 15.89 10.72
CA SER A 21 -16.85 15.68 10.87
C SER A 21 -16.69 14.22 11.29
N HIS A 22 -16.49 13.34 10.31
CA HIS A 22 -15.97 12.01 10.56
C HIS A 22 -14.56 12.21 11.10
N HIS A 23 -14.47 12.32 12.41
CA HIS A 23 -13.27 12.16 13.17
C HIS A 23 -12.67 10.79 12.77
N TRP A 24 -11.66 10.83 11.89
CA TRP A 24 -10.73 9.74 11.72
C TRP A 24 -9.86 9.72 12.98
N SER A 25 -10.28 8.93 13.96
CA SER A 25 -9.37 8.44 14.99
C SER A 25 -8.45 7.43 14.34
N PHE A 26 -7.23 7.85 14.01
CA PHE A 26 -6.14 6.92 13.77
C PHE A 26 -5.67 6.41 15.14
N SER A 27 -6.20 5.27 15.58
CA SER A 27 -5.57 4.49 16.63
C SER A 27 -4.26 3.94 16.07
N VAL A 28 -3.14 4.53 16.49
CA VAL A 28 -1.81 3.95 16.24
C VAL A 28 -1.68 2.70 17.10
N ALA A 29 -1.97 1.54 16.51
CA ALA A 29 -1.61 0.25 17.08
C ALA A 29 -0.08 0.08 16.97
N PRO A 30 0.59 -0.55 17.96
CA PRO A 30 2.04 -0.70 17.96
C PRO A 30 2.50 -1.49 16.73
N ILE A 31 3.47 -0.92 16.00
CA ILE A 31 3.96 -1.39 14.69
C ILE A 31 4.75 -2.73 14.81
N ALA A 32 5.06 -3.17 16.03
CA ALA A 32 5.92 -4.33 16.27
C ALA A 32 5.34 -5.67 15.75
N ASP A 33 4.03 -5.89 15.86
CA ASP A 33 3.40 -7.14 15.37
C ASP A 33 3.15 -7.14 13.85
N GLN A 34 3.12 -5.97 13.20
CA GLN A 34 2.86 -5.90 11.75
C GLN A 34 4.09 -6.26 10.93
N ASP A 35 5.31 -5.95 11.39
CA ASP A 35 6.50 -6.22 10.60
C ASP A 35 6.78 -7.73 10.50
N ASP A 36 6.59 -8.49 11.57
CA ASP A 36 6.70 -9.96 11.56
C ASP A 36 5.67 -10.61 10.63
N ASP A 37 4.44 -10.09 10.57
CA ASP A 37 3.43 -10.56 9.61
C ASP A 37 3.87 -10.27 8.15
N LEU A 38 4.42 -9.08 7.89
CA LEU A 38 4.95 -8.71 6.57
C LEU A 38 6.16 -9.55 6.16
N GLN A 39 7.02 -9.94 7.10
CA GLN A 39 8.15 -10.85 6.85
C GLN A 39 7.70 -12.30 6.62
N ASN A 40 6.50 -12.69 7.09
CA ASN A 40 5.96 -14.02 6.84
C ASN A 40 5.10 -14.10 5.57
N GLN A 41 4.73 -12.97 4.96
CA GLN A 41 3.95 -12.94 3.71
C GLN A 41 4.75 -13.35 2.46
N VAL A 42 6.07 -13.26 2.48
CA VAL A 42 6.95 -13.76 1.42
C VAL A 42 8.00 -14.67 2.05
N LEU A 43 7.95 -15.96 1.75
CA LEU A 43 8.94 -16.92 2.23
C LEU A 43 9.96 -17.21 1.14
N VAL A 44 11.17 -17.60 1.54
CA VAL A 44 12.25 -17.95 0.63
C VAL A 44 12.77 -19.34 1.01
N GLU A 45 12.77 -20.26 0.06
CA GLU A 45 13.34 -21.60 0.20
C GLU A 45 14.51 -21.74 -0.78
N GLY A 46 15.72 -21.94 -0.25
CA GLY A 46 16.92 -22.19 -1.04
C GLY A 46 17.19 -23.69 -1.18
N LYS A 47 17.39 -24.17 -2.41
CA LYS A 47 17.76 -25.56 -2.68
C LYS A 47 18.83 -25.64 -3.77
N ALA A 48 20.06 -26.01 -3.39
CA ALA A 48 21.20 -26.02 -4.31
C ALA A 48 21.33 -24.67 -5.06
N SER A 49 21.31 -24.64 -6.38
CA SER A 49 21.33 -23.42 -7.20
C SER A 49 19.95 -22.82 -7.48
N ALA A 50 18.90 -23.35 -6.84
CA ALA A 50 17.52 -22.90 -6.95
C ALA A 50 17.15 -22.00 -5.78
N CYS A 51 16.45 -20.91 -6.08
CA CYS A 51 15.74 -20.14 -5.07
C CYS A 51 14.23 -20.13 -5.37
N VAL A 52 13.40 -20.41 -4.36
CA VAL A 52 11.95 -20.38 -4.49
C VAL A 52 11.39 -19.30 -3.56
N THR A 53 10.69 -18.32 -4.13
CA THR A 53 9.88 -17.35 -3.39
C THR A 53 8.46 -17.86 -3.26
N ILE A 54 7.88 -17.81 -2.06
CA ILE A 54 6.52 -18.31 -1.80
C ILE A 54 5.69 -17.15 -1.25
N LEU A 55 4.57 -16.84 -1.92
CA LEU A 55 3.58 -15.89 -1.43
C LEU A 55 2.73 -16.57 -0.36
N ASN A 56 2.88 -16.17 0.89
CA ASN A 56 2.28 -16.81 2.05
C ASN A 56 1.27 -15.87 2.73
N ARG A 57 0.16 -15.59 2.04
CA ARG A 57 -1.00 -14.90 2.61
C ARG A 57 -2.31 -15.64 2.24
N PRO A 58 -2.52 -16.86 2.75
CA PRO A 58 -3.64 -17.71 2.36
C PRO A 58 -5.01 -17.07 2.67
N SER A 59 -5.08 -16.25 3.73
CA SER A 59 -6.26 -15.48 4.12
C SER A 59 -6.74 -14.48 3.06
N SER A 60 -5.90 -14.13 2.08
CA SER A 60 -6.24 -13.26 0.96
C SER A 60 -5.90 -13.89 -0.38
N LEU A 61 -5.98 -15.22 -0.49
CA LEU A 61 -5.69 -15.97 -1.72
C LEU A 61 -4.28 -15.66 -2.27
N ASN A 62 -3.31 -15.41 -1.38
CA ASN A 62 -1.94 -15.03 -1.72
C ASN A 62 -1.82 -13.81 -2.65
N ALA A 63 -2.85 -12.95 -2.65
CA ALA A 63 -2.90 -11.78 -3.52
C ALA A 63 -1.72 -10.83 -3.24
N LEU A 64 -1.07 -10.32 -4.27
CA LEU A 64 0.11 -9.47 -4.11
C LEU A 64 -0.24 -8.15 -3.41
N THR A 65 0.60 -7.72 -2.46
CA THR A 65 0.54 -6.38 -1.84
C THR A 65 1.78 -5.57 -2.19
N THR A 66 1.70 -4.25 -1.99
CA THR A 66 2.85 -3.36 -2.21
C THR A 66 4.06 -3.73 -1.36
N ASN A 67 3.85 -4.12 -0.10
CA ASN A 67 4.95 -4.54 0.78
C ASN A 67 5.61 -5.83 0.30
N MET A 68 4.82 -6.82 -0.15
CA MET A 68 5.35 -8.03 -0.78
C MET A 68 6.17 -7.69 -2.02
N ALA A 69 5.68 -6.79 -2.89
CA ALA A 69 6.39 -6.36 -4.09
C ALA A 69 7.73 -5.65 -3.78
N ILE A 70 7.75 -4.76 -2.79
CA ILE A 70 8.97 -4.08 -2.33
C ILE A 70 10.01 -5.11 -1.84
N ARG A 71 9.55 -6.10 -1.07
CA ARG A 71 10.44 -7.14 -0.55
C ARG A 71 10.94 -8.09 -1.64
N LEU A 72 10.06 -8.53 -2.53
CA LEU A 72 10.43 -9.35 -3.68
C LEU A 72 11.49 -8.62 -4.51
N LYS A 73 11.29 -7.32 -4.81
CA LYS A 73 12.28 -6.51 -5.54
C LYS A 73 13.67 -6.61 -4.90
N LYS A 74 13.78 -6.38 -3.59
CA LYS A 74 15.07 -6.47 -2.86
C LYS A 74 15.70 -7.87 -2.95
N LEU A 75 14.89 -8.93 -2.88
CA LEU A 75 15.38 -10.31 -3.01
C LEU A 75 15.94 -10.56 -4.42
N TYR A 76 15.19 -10.19 -5.46
CA TYR A 76 15.64 -10.36 -6.84
C TYR A 76 16.91 -9.56 -7.14
N GLU A 77 17.00 -8.31 -6.67
CA GLU A 77 18.23 -7.50 -6.78
C GLU A 77 19.41 -8.21 -6.08
N SER A 78 19.22 -8.76 -4.87
CA SER A 78 20.28 -9.48 -4.16
C SER A 78 20.72 -10.80 -4.82
N TRP A 79 19.85 -11.39 -5.65
CA TRP A 79 20.13 -12.64 -6.35
C TRP A 79 20.76 -12.43 -7.72
N GLU A 80 20.54 -11.27 -8.33
CA GLU A 80 21.16 -10.91 -9.60
C GLU A 80 22.70 -10.90 -9.49
N ASP A 81 23.22 -10.41 -8.38
CA ASP A 81 24.67 -10.35 -8.12
C ASP A 81 25.25 -11.67 -7.56
N ASN A 82 24.41 -12.69 -7.31
CA ASN A 82 24.83 -13.93 -6.67
C ASN A 82 25.03 -15.07 -7.69
N SER A 83 26.29 -15.43 -7.97
CA SER A 83 26.65 -16.50 -8.91
C SER A 83 26.21 -17.91 -8.48
N ASP A 84 25.86 -18.12 -7.22
CA ASP A 84 25.44 -19.43 -6.71
C ASP A 84 23.97 -19.74 -7.08
N ILE A 85 23.18 -18.73 -7.44
CA ILE A 85 21.77 -18.85 -7.79
C ILE A 85 21.64 -18.94 -9.31
N GLY A 86 21.36 -20.14 -9.80
CA GLY A 86 21.19 -20.41 -11.24
C GLY A 86 19.74 -20.25 -11.72
N PHE A 87 18.75 -20.38 -10.84
CA PHE A 87 17.36 -20.09 -11.18
C PHE A 87 16.54 -19.61 -9.98
N VAL A 88 15.51 -18.81 -10.28
CA VAL A 88 14.53 -18.35 -9.31
C VAL A 88 13.12 -18.73 -9.76
N MET A 89 12.30 -19.20 -8.83
CA MET A 89 10.89 -19.50 -9.05
C MET A 89 10.02 -18.77 -8.04
N MET A 90 8.82 -18.37 -8.45
CA MET A 90 7.79 -17.86 -7.55
C MET A 90 6.63 -18.84 -7.49
N LYS A 91 6.21 -19.14 -6.26
CA LYS A 91 5.09 -20.02 -5.92
C LYS A 91 4.01 -19.20 -5.22
N VAL A 92 2.77 -19.55 -5.53
CA VAL A 92 1.55 -19.07 -4.88
C VAL A 92 0.98 -20.18 -4.03
#